data_AF-A0A1Q3HD06-F1
#
_entry.id   AF-A0A1Q3HD06-F1
#
_cell.length_a   1.000
_cell.length_b   1.000
_cell.length_c   1.000
_cell.angle_alpha   90.00
_cell.angle_beta   90.00
_cell.angle_gamma   90.00
#
_symmetry.space_group_name_H-M   'P 1'
#
loop_
_entity.id
_entity.type
_entity.pdbx_description
1 polymer ?
#
loop_
_entity_poly.entity_id
_entity_poly.type
_entity_poly.pdbx_seq_one_letter_code
_entity_poly.pdbx_strand_id
1 'polypeptide(L)'
;MTILCATHFSDAAQRAATAAAELARKLDEPLFLVHVLPGDLARAFGQTLRDTAASALQDEVRRLEKLGARVSHQLLTGEPAEELARFAQEKGAGLVLTAGPTSASPFLGVGGTVDRLATALPVPLLVVREAEPFEAWVKGTRPLKVMLGVDRSLPFEAARDWLQGLRKYGAVEVVAGRIYWPHEEYQRMGLAQPPSFQDVTPELQRALEQEVRSLVSPLETMGQSPAKLKLAPGVGRIADHLVALAAEEQVDLLVVGSHQRRALGKLWSVSHHALRLAKMSVASVPVEVTAKGSAAPIPGLSTVLVATDFSDAANRAIPYAFSLLPNGGTVHVVTVAENPRQAIEQERDLRQRLHQLLPRDADAQGRKVLVEVLSGQDVATVLLKAAERLSVDVLCVGTHGRGGLMKKSLMGSVAKEVMARADRPVLVVRPPEG
;
A
#
# COMPACT_ATOMS: atom_id res chain seq x y z
N MET A 1 -20.40 -5.64 11.27
CA MET A 1 -19.17 -4.96 11.72
C MET A 1 -19.51 -3.58 12.29
N THR A 2 -19.43 -3.41 13.60
CA THR A 2 -19.81 -2.16 14.27
C THR A 2 -18.92 -0.96 13.87
N ILE A 3 -19.52 0.22 13.71
CA ILE A 3 -18.79 1.49 13.56
C ILE A 3 -18.80 2.23 14.89
N LEU A 4 -17.65 2.77 15.30
CA LEU A 4 -17.52 3.59 16.50
C LEU A 4 -17.15 5.02 16.12
N CYS A 5 -17.83 6.02 16.68
CA CYS A 5 -17.47 7.43 16.52
C CYS A 5 -17.18 8.06 17.88
N ALA A 6 -15.95 8.55 18.08
CA ALA A 6 -15.58 9.33 19.25
C ALA A 6 -16.07 10.77 19.09
N THR A 7 -16.73 11.31 20.12
CA THR A 7 -17.20 12.70 20.14
C THR A 7 -16.72 13.46 21.38
N HIS A 8 -16.49 14.75 21.19
CA HIS A 8 -16.27 15.73 22.25
C HIS A 8 -17.19 16.95 22.08
N PHE A 9 -18.30 16.76 21.35
CA PHE A 9 -19.38 17.74 21.12
C PHE A 9 -19.02 19.06 20.44
N SER A 10 -17.77 19.24 19.99
CA SER A 10 -17.41 20.38 19.15
C SER A 10 -18.05 20.28 17.76
N ASP A 11 -18.07 21.38 17.01
CA ASP A 11 -18.54 21.39 15.63
C ASP A 11 -17.79 20.39 14.74
N ALA A 12 -16.48 20.23 14.96
CA ALA A 12 -15.69 19.23 14.24
C ALA A 12 -16.12 17.81 14.62
N ALA A 13 -16.40 17.55 15.91
CA ALA A 13 -16.94 16.28 16.37
C ALA A 13 -18.32 15.98 15.79
N GLN A 14 -19.19 16.99 15.69
CA GLN A 14 -20.51 16.84 15.06
C GLN A 14 -20.39 16.53 13.57
N ARG A 15 -19.45 17.17 12.83
CA ARG A 15 -19.17 16.80 11.43
C ARG A 15 -18.68 15.36 11.31
N ALA A 16 -17.76 14.95 12.18
CA ALA A 16 -17.29 13.55 12.22
C ALA A 16 -18.43 12.57 12.51
N ALA A 17 -19.32 12.91 13.44
CA ALA A 17 -20.48 12.10 13.80
C ALA A 17 -21.50 12.01 12.66
N THR A 18 -21.72 13.10 11.90
CA THR A 18 -22.55 13.10 10.69
C THR A 18 -21.96 12.15 9.63
N ALA A 19 -20.66 12.23 9.36
CA ALA A 19 -20.00 11.31 8.44
C ALA A 19 -20.10 9.84 8.90
N ALA A 20 -19.93 9.60 10.21
CA ALA A 20 -20.07 8.27 10.79
C ALA A 20 -21.48 7.70 10.62
N ALA A 21 -22.53 8.52 10.80
CA ALA A 21 -23.91 8.10 10.61
C ALA A 21 -24.24 7.77 9.15
N GLU A 22 -23.75 8.57 8.20
CA GLU A 22 -23.94 8.29 6.77
C GLU A 22 -23.20 7.04 6.32
N LEU A 23 -21.98 6.83 6.81
CA LEU A 23 -21.22 5.59 6.56
C LEU A 23 -21.91 4.38 7.18
N ALA A 24 -22.35 4.47 8.44
CA ALA A 24 -23.09 3.41 9.12
C ALA A 24 -24.34 3.01 8.33
N ARG A 25 -25.11 4.00 7.85
CA ARG A 25 -26.29 3.77 7.02
C ARG A 25 -25.94 3.12 5.68
N LYS A 26 -24.89 3.58 4.99
CA LYS A 26 -24.47 3.03 3.69
C LYS A 26 -23.98 1.60 3.79
N LEU A 27 -23.29 1.28 4.88
CA LEU A 27 -22.74 -0.04 5.16
C LEU A 27 -23.74 -1.00 5.82
N ASP A 28 -24.93 -0.50 6.20
CA ASP A 28 -25.93 -1.17 7.02
C ASP A 28 -25.36 -1.73 8.35
N GLU A 29 -24.55 -0.90 9.00
CA GLU A 29 -23.88 -1.22 10.26
C GLU A 29 -24.41 -0.36 11.41
N PRO A 30 -24.42 -0.87 12.66
CA PRO A 30 -24.75 -0.06 13.82
C PRO A 30 -23.64 0.95 14.14
N LEU A 31 -24.03 2.14 14.58
CA LEU A 31 -23.12 3.19 15.05
C LEU A 31 -23.13 3.27 16.58
N PHE A 32 -21.94 3.18 17.20
CA PHE A 32 -21.75 3.57 18.60
C PHE A 32 -21.13 4.97 18.68
N LEU A 33 -21.88 5.91 19.23
CA LEU A 33 -21.39 7.24 19.57
C LEU A 33 -20.80 7.22 20.99
N VAL A 34 -19.50 7.47 21.11
CA VAL A 34 -18.77 7.31 22.38
C VAL A 34 -18.18 8.64 22.82
N HIS A 35 -18.46 9.03 24.06
CA HIS A 35 -17.79 10.13 24.73
C HIS A 35 -16.97 9.59 25.91
N VAL A 36 -15.72 10.03 26.03
CA VAL A 36 -14.87 9.69 27.19
C VAL A 36 -14.67 10.93 28.03
N LEU A 37 -15.15 10.89 29.26
CA LEU A 37 -14.85 11.90 30.27
C LEU A 37 -13.45 11.65 30.84
N PRO A 38 -12.53 12.62 30.78
CA PRO A 38 -11.23 12.52 31.42
C PRO A 38 -11.37 12.19 32.92
N GLY A 39 -10.59 11.22 33.39
CA GLY A 39 -10.75 10.66 34.75
C GLY A 39 -10.45 11.65 35.88
N ASP A 40 -9.67 12.70 35.62
CA ASP A 40 -9.45 13.85 36.51
C ASP A 40 -10.71 14.73 36.61
N LEU A 41 -11.31 15.10 35.48
CA LEU A 41 -12.55 15.89 35.44
C LEU A 41 -13.73 15.15 36.06
N ALA A 42 -13.85 13.85 35.79
CA ALA A 42 -14.90 13.02 36.38
C ALA A 42 -14.78 12.91 37.91
N ARG A 43 -13.54 12.94 38.46
CA ARG A 43 -13.30 12.96 39.90
C ARG A 43 -13.61 14.33 40.52
N ALA A 44 -13.27 15.41 39.82
CA ALA A 44 -13.43 16.77 40.33
C ALA A 44 -14.88 17.29 40.30
N PHE A 45 -15.62 16.98 39.23
CA PHE A 45 -16.95 17.54 38.97
C PHE A 45 -18.09 16.51 39.02
N GLY A 46 -17.76 15.25 39.36
CA GLY A 46 -18.70 14.23 39.83
C GLY A 46 -19.90 13.96 38.91
N GLN A 47 -21.10 14.05 39.48
CA GLN A 47 -22.36 13.65 38.84
C GLN A 47 -22.87 14.69 37.81
N THR A 48 -22.79 15.99 38.12
CA THR A 48 -23.32 17.06 37.24
C THR A 48 -22.67 17.05 35.86
N LEU A 49 -21.34 16.85 35.81
CA LEU A 49 -20.62 16.76 34.54
C LEU A 49 -21.04 15.50 33.75
N ARG A 50 -21.27 14.38 34.43
CA ARG A 50 -21.75 13.14 33.81
C ARG A 50 -23.15 13.30 33.24
N ASP A 51 -24.06 13.91 34.00
CA ASP A 51 -25.44 14.14 33.56
C ASP A 51 -25.48 15.09 32.35
N THR A 52 -24.66 16.15 32.36
CA THR A 52 -24.52 17.08 31.24
C THR A 52 -23.98 16.36 30.00
N ALA A 53 -22.91 15.57 30.14
CA ALA A 53 -22.34 14.82 29.03
C ALA A 53 -23.30 13.74 28.49
N ALA A 54 -24.06 13.08 29.37
CA ALA A 54 -25.08 12.11 28.99
C ALA A 54 -26.23 12.77 28.21
N SER A 55 -26.69 13.94 28.66
CA SER A 55 -27.71 14.72 27.93
C SER A 55 -27.20 15.14 26.55
N ALA A 56 -25.99 15.71 26.46
CA ALA A 56 -25.41 16.11 25.18
C ALA A 56 -25.23 14.93 24.22
N LEU A 57 -24.88 13.76 24.75
CA LEU A 57 -24.76 12.52 23.98
C LEU A 57 -26.12 12.03 23.46
N GLN A 58 -27.18 12.12 24.28
CA GLN A 58 -28.54 11.79 23.85
C GLN A 58 -29.08 12.76 22.79
N ASP A 59 -28.81 14.05 22.92
CA ASP A 59 -29.22 15.05 21.92
C ASP A 59 -28.54 14.77 20.57
N GLU A 60 -27.26 14.41 20.60
CA GLU A 60 -26.52 14.04 19.41
C GLU A 60 -27.03 12.73 18.79
N VAL A 61 -27.38 11.72 19.60
CA VAL A 61 -28.05 10.50 19.11
C VAL A 61 -29.33 10.86 18.36
N ARG A 62 -30.21 11.68 18.94
CA ARG A 62 -31.46 12.10 18.29
C ARG A 62 -31.20 12.84 16.98
N ARG A 63 -30.13 13.63 16.90
CA ARG A 63 -29.72 14.32 15.67
C ARG A 63 -29.30 13.33 14.59
N LEU A 64 -28.50 12.32 14.93
CA LEU A 64 -28.00 11.32 13.98
C LEU A 64 -29.09 10.31 13.56
N GLU A 65 -30.02 9.94 14.45
CA GLU A 65 -31.15 9.08 14.11
C GLU A 65 -32.08 9.72 13.07
N LYS A 66 -32.19 11.06 13.05
CA LYS A 66 -32.91 11.78 11.98
C LYS A 66 -32.27 11.62 10.59
N LEU A 67 -30.99 11.23 10.53
CA LEU A 67 -30.29 10.87 9.29
C LEU A 67 -30.53 9.41 8.89
N GLY A 68 -31.30 8.64 9.67
CA GLY A 68 -31.65 7.24 9.40
C GLY A 68 -30.61 6.23 9.87
N ALA A 69 -29.64 6.63 10.71
CA ALA A 69 -28.66 5.71 11.28
C ALA A 69 -29.20 5.00 12.54
N ARG A 70 -28.79 3.74 12.75
CA ARG A 70 -29.03 2.99 14.00
C ARG A 70 -27.96 3.34 15.01
N VAL A 71 -28.26 4.26 15.94
CA VAL A 71 -27.25 4.84 16.85
C VAL A 71 -27.46 4.37 18.29
N SER A 72 -26.43 3.73 18.85
CA SER A 72 -26.28 3.50 20.28
C SER A 72 -25.24 4.47 20.85
N HIS A 73 -25.27 4.73 22.15
CA HIS A 73 -24.28 5.61 22.77
C HIS A 73 -23.67 5.03 24.03
N GLN A 74 -22.45 5.46 24.35
CA GLN A 74 -21.75 5.09 25.56
C GLN A 74 -20.98 6.28 26.13
N LEU A 75 -21.20 6.55 27.41
CA LEU A 75 -20.35 7.43 28.21
C LEU A 75 -19.31 6.58 28.94
N LEU A 76 -18.03 6.87 28.74
CA LEU A 76 -16.89 6.23 29.39
C LEU A 76 -16.16 7.23 30.29
N THR A 77 -15.29 6.72 31.16
CA THR A 77 -14.44 7.56 32.02
C THR A 77 -13.03 6.99 32.05
N GLY A 78 -12.02 7.81 31.75
CA GLY A 78 -10.63 7.37 31.72
C GLY A 78 -9.77 8.18 30.77
N GLU A 79 -8.68 7.59 30.28
CA GLU A 79 -7.88 8.18 29.21
C GLU A 79 -8.56 7.90 27.86
N PRO A 80 -8.89 8.93 27.05
CA PRO A 80 -9.69 8.75 25.85
C PRO A 80 -9.20 7.68 24.87
N ALA A 81 -7.89 7.62 24.57
CA ALA A 81 -7.40 6.68 23.58
C ALA A 81 -7.43 5.23 24.07
N GLU A 82 -7.05 4.98 25.32
CA GLU A 82 -7.11 3.66 25.96
C GLU A 82 -8.54 3.14 26.08
N GLU A 83 -9.45 4.00 26.56
CA GLU A 83 -10.87 3.67 26.73
C GLU A 83 -11.56 3.36 25.39
N LEU A 84 -11.33 4.20 24.38
CA LEU A 84 -11.87 3.98 23.03
C LEU A 84 -11.30 2.72 22.38
N ALA A 85 -10.00 2.45 22.53
CA ALA A 85 -9.40 1.24 21.98
C ALA A 85 -9.92 -0.03 22.64
N ARG A 86 -10.05 -0.01 23.98
CA ARG A 86 -10.65 -1.12 24.73
C ARG A 86 -12.11 -1.36 24.32
N PHE A 87 -12.90 -0.30 24.22
CA PHE A 87 -14.32 -0.39 23.85
C PHE A 87 -14.50 -0.83 22.38
N ALA A 88 -13.65 -0.34 21.47
CA ALA A 88 -13.63 -0.79 20.08
C ALA A 88 -13.38 -2.31 19.98
N GLN A 89 -12.44 -2.83 20.77
CA GLN A 89 -12.18 -4.27 20.84
C GLN A 89 -13.35 -5.05 21.44
N GLU A 90 -13.93 -4.57 22.55
CA GLU A 90 -15.08 -5.20 23.21
C GLU A 90 -16.29 -5.33 22.28
N LYS A 91 -16.59 -4.28 21.48
CA LYS A 91 -17.72 -4.27 20.55
C LYS A 91 -17.42 -4.88 19.19
N GLY A 92 -16.20 -5.39 18.97
CA GLY A 92 -15.77 -5.88 17.66
C GLY A 92 -15.93 -4.82 16.57
N ALA A 93 -15.64 -3.56 16.90
CA ALA A 93 -15.69 -2.47 15.93
C ALA A 93 -14.69 -2.76 14.81
N GLY A 94 -15.04 -2.42 13.57
CA GLY A 94 -14.10 -2.55 12.45
C GLY A 94 -13.80 -1.24 11.73
N LEU A 95 -14.33 -0.14 12.23
CA LEU A 95 -13.94 1.22 11.86
C LEU A 95 -14.15 2.14 13.06
N VAL A 96 -13.16 2.95 13.37
CA VAL A 96 -13.26 4.01 14.37
C VAL A 96 -13.14 5.36 13.68
N LEU A 97 -14.06 6.27 13.98
CA LEU A 97 -14.05 7.65 13.50
C LEU A 97 -13.80 8.61 14.65
N THR A 98 -13.11 9.70 14.36
CA THR A 98 -12.98 10.85 15.25
C THR A 98 -12.86 12.11 14.44
N ALA A 99 -13.21 13.25 15.03
CA ALA A 99 -12.82 14.53 14.47
C ALA A 99 -11.30 14.70 14.55
N GLY A 100 -10.77 15.40 13.55
CA GLY A 100 -9.40 15.85 13.59
C GLY A 100 -9.21 17.10 14.47
N PRO A 101 -7.97 17.40 14.85
CA PRO A 101 -7.66 18.56 15.69
C PRO A 101 -8.05 19.88 15.02
N THR A 102 -8.49 20.85 15.83
CA THR A 102 -8.90 22.20 15.39
C THR A 102 -8.01 23.26 16.05
N SER A 103 -8.03 24.50 15.56
CA SER A 103 -7.33 25.64 16.19
C SER A 103 -7.79 25.92 17.62
N ALA A 104 -9.04 25.56 17.96
CA ALA A 104 -9.60 25.65 19.31
C ALA A 104 -9.19 24.48 20.23
N SER A 105 -8.62 23.41 19.67
CA SER A 105 -8.03 22.29 20.41
C SER A 105 -6.71 21.89 19.73
N PRO A 106 -5.69 22.77 19.80
CA PRO A 106 -4.44 22.57 19.08
C PRO A 106 -3.68 21.35 19.63
N PHE A 107 -2.79 20.78 18.81
CA PHE A 107 -1.82 19.79 19.28
C PHE A 107 -0.98 20.37 20.41
N LEU A 108 -1.35 20.04 21.65
CA LEU A 108 -0.46 20.18 22.79
C LEU A 108 0.54 19.00 22.75
N GLY A 109 1.49 19.07 21.80
CA GLY A 109 2.68 18.22 21.76
C GLY A 109 2.62 16.96 20.88
N VAL A 110 3.68 16.14 21.04
CA VAL A 110 3.83 14.79 20.49
C VAL A 110 2.93 13.84 21.31
N GLY A 111 1.98 13.14 20.68
CA GLY A 111 1.13 12.14 21.36
C GLY A 111 -0.27 12.62 21.79
N GLY A 112 -0.97 13.37 20.94
CA GLY A 112 -2.39 13.73 21.17
C GLY A 112 -3.33 12.51 21.04
N THR A 113 -4.60 12.65 21.41
CA THR A 113 -5.58 11.53 21.42
C THR A 113 -5.64 10.79 20.08
N VAL A 114 -5.64 11.51 18.96
CA VAL A 114 -5.64 10.91 17.60
C VAL A 114 -4.41 10.05 17.36
N ASP A 115 -3.22 10.49 17.78
CA ASP A 115 -1.98 9.72 17.60
C ASP A 115 -1.96 8.47 18.45
N ARG A 116 -2.43 8.60 19.70
CA ARG A 116 -2.55 7.47 20.62
C ARG A 116 -3.56 6.45 20.09
N LEU A 117 -4.68 6.91 19.55
CA LEU A 117 -5.66 6.05 18.87
C LEU A 117 -5.06 5.34 17.67
N ALA A 118 -4.38 6.05 16.76
CA ALA A 118 -3.73 5.45 15.59
C ALA A 118 -2.72 4.36 15.99
N THR A 119 -2.06 4.53 17.15
CA THR A 119 -1.10 3.58 17.70
C THR A 119 -1.76 2.39 18.40
N ALA A 120 -2.95 2.58 18.98
CA ALA A 120 -3.61 1.59 19.85
C ALA A 120 -4.69 0.77 19.17
N LEU A 121 -5.34 1.29 18.12
CA LEU A 121 -6.52 0.68 17.51
C LEU A 121 -6.20 -0.41 16.49
N PRO A 122 -6.55 -1.69 16.71
CA PRO A 122 -6.25 -2.76 15.75
C PRO A 122 -7.10 -2.73 14.47
N VAL A 123 -7.79 -1.60 14.22
CA VAL A 123 -8.76 -1.38 13.15
C VAL A 123 -8.55 0.01 12.55
N PRO A 124 -9.03 0.25 11.32
CA PRO A 124 -8.86 1.53 10.66
C PRO A 124 -9.39 2.70 11.50
N LEU A 125 -8.58 3.76 11.59
CA LEU A 125 -8.95 5.03 12.20
C LEU A 125 -9.19 6.07 11.09
N LEU A 126 -10.41 6.58 11.00
CA LEU A 126 -10.78 7.66 10.09
C LEU A 126 -10.91 8.97 10.86
N VAL A 127 -9.99 9.89 10.59
CA VAL A 127 -10.03 11.26 11.09
C VAL A 127 -10.77 12.13 10.10
N VAL A 128 -11.96 12.57 10.47
CA VAL A 128 -12.85 13.36 9.61
C VAL A 128 -12.53 14.85 9.75
N ARG A 129 -12.37 15.53 8.62
CA ARG A 129 -12.32 17.00 8.55
C ARG A 129 -13.68 17.58 8.20
N GLU A 130 -14.26 17.07 7.12
CA GLU A 130 -15.54 17.50 6.57
C GLU A 130 -16.44 16.30 6.30
N ALA A 131 -17.74 16.48 6.56
CA ALA A 131 -18.76 15.45 6.36
C ALA A 131 -19.30 15.41 4.92
N GLU A 132 -19.33 16.58 4.26
CA GLU A 132 -19.93 16.79 2.94
C GLU A 132 -19.47 15.76 1.88
N PRO A 133 -18.17 15.41 1.76
CA PRO A 133 -17.75 14.41 0.77
C PRO A 133 -18.36 13.03 1.00
N PHE A 134 -18.46 12.60 2.25
CA PHE A 134 -19.05 11.30 2.60
C PHE A 134 -20.56 11.33 2.36
N GLU A 135 -21.24 12.42 2.71
CA GLU A 135 -22.67 12.59 2.40
C GLU A 135 -22.94 12.50 0.90
N ALA A 136 -22.17 13.24 0.09
CA ALA A 136 -22.31 13.25 -1.36
C ALA A 136 -22.06 11.86 -1.96
N TRP A 137 -21.03 11.16 -1.49
CA TRP A 137 -20.73 9.79 -1.90
C TRP A 137 -21.83 8.79 -1.54
N VAL A 138 -22.33 8.85 -0.30
CA VAL A 138 -23.38 7.96 0.19
C VAL A 138 -24.69 8.17 -0.57
N LYS A 139 -25.05 9.43 -0.86
CA LYS A 139 -26.20 9.85 -1.68
C LYS A 139 -26.01 9.55 -3.17
N GLY A 140 -24.78 9.23 -3.61
CA GLY A 140 -24.46 8.90 -4.99
C GLY A 140 -24.41 10.13 -5.92
N THR A 141 -24.27 11.34 -5.39
CA THR A 141 -24.23 12.57 -6.21
C THR A 141 -22.88 12.76 -6.89
N ARG A 142 -21.79 12.27 -6.29
CA ARG A 142 -20.45 12.20 -6.90
C ARG A 142 -19.61 11.07 -6.28
N PRO A 143 -18.59 10.55 -6.97
CA PRO A 143 -17.66 9.59 -6.37
C PRO A 143 -16.86 10.23 -5.22
N LEU A 144 -16.40 9.39 -4.29
CA LEU A 144 -15.42 9.78 -3.28
C LEU A 144 -14.04 9.77 -3.94
N LYS A 145 -13.35 10.90 -3.92
CA LYS A 145 -11.99 11.01 -4.46
C LYS A 145 -10.97 10.69 -3.37
N VAL A 146 -10.22 9.62 -3.57
CA VAL A 146 -9.33 9.05 -2.56
C VAL A 146 -7.90 9.05 -3.06
N MET A 147 -6.98 9.62 -2.28
CA MET A 147 -5.55 9.39 -2.48
C MET A 147 -5.09 8.18 -1.69
N LEU A 148 -4.44 7.24 -2.36
CA LEU A 148 -3.72 6.13 -1.72
C LEU A 148 -2.22 6.41 -1.81
N GLY A 149 -1.54 6.52 -0.66
CA GLY A 149 -0.08 6.57 -0.63
C GLY A 149 0.52 5.23 -1.02
N VAL A 150 1.34 5.20 -2.06
CA VAL A 150 1.89 3.96 -2.63
C VAL A 150 3.37 3.80 -2.29
N ASP A 151 3.70 2.64 -1.75
CA ASP A 151 5.05 2.12 -1.60
C ASP A 151 5.02 0.58 -1.60
N ARG A 152 6.15 -0.06 -1.31
CA ARG A 152 6.27 -1.53 -1.26
C ARG A 152 6.23 -2.06 0.17
N SER A 153 5.36 -1.49 0.99
CA SER A 153 5.25 -1.84 2.40
C SER A 153 3.97 -2.62 2.70
N LEU A 154 4.01 -3.51 3.71
CA LEU A 154 2.81 -4.17 4.22
C LEU A 154 1.71 -3.17 4.66
N PRO A 155 2.03 -2.02 5.27
CA PRO A 155 1.06 -0.95 5.49
C PRO A 155 0.32 -0.50 4.23
N PHE A 156 1.02 -0.33 3.11
CA PHE A 156 0.37 0.00 1.84
C PHE A 156 -0.59 -1.11 1.40
N GLU A 157 -0.19 -2.38 1.48
CA GLU A 157 -1.06 -3.50 1.12
C GLU A 157 -2.36 -3.49 1.95
N ALA A 158 -2.24 -3.27 3.27
CA ALA A 158 -3.40 -3.14 4.15
C ALA A 158 -4.31 -1.97 3.76
N ALA A 159 -3.72 -0.82 3.45
CA ALA A 159 -4.45 0.36 2.99
C ALA A 159 -5.16 0.13 1.64
N ARG A 160 -4.49 -0.54 0.70
CA ARG A 160 -5.04 -0.91 -0.61
C ARG A 160 -6.22 -1.87 -0.44
N ASP A 161 -6.06 -2.92 0.35
CA ASP A 161 -7.08 -3.95 0.52
C ASP A 161 -8.30 -3.40 1.27
N TRP A 162 -8.09 -2.53 2.25
CA TRP A 162 -9.17 -1.78 2.90
C TRP A 162 -9.91 -0.86 1.91
N LEU A 163 -9.17 -0.13 1.07
CA LEU A 163 -9.74 0.70 0.02
C LEU A 163 -10.55 -0.13 -0.99
N GLN A 164 -10.06 -1.32 -1.38
CA GLN A 164 -10.78 -2.26 -2.24
C GLN A 164 -12.12 -2.66 -1.62
N GLY A 165 -12.15 -2.89 -0.30
CA GLY A 165 -13.37 -3.11 0.46
C GLY A 165 -14.34 -1.93 0.37
N LEU A 166 -13.85 -0.70 0.51
CA LEU A 166 -14.65 0.52 0.40
C LEU A 166 -15.31 0.67 -0.99
N ARG A 167 -14.61 0.30 -2.07
CA ARG A 167 -15.15 0.35 -3.46
C ARG A 167 -16.37 -0.54 -3.67
N LYS A 168 -16.60 -1.55 -2.82
CA LYS A 168 -17.81 -2.41 -2.88
C LYS A 168 -19.10 -1.66 -2.56
N TYR A 169 -19.00 -0.51 -1.88
CA TYR A 169 -20.15 0.24 -1.39
C TYR A 169 -20.46 1.50 -2.21
N GLY A 170 -19.64 1.86 -3.18
CA GLY A 170 -19.88 3.02 -4.04
C GLY A 170 -18.75 3.33 -5.01
N ALA A 171 -18.99 4.31 -5.88
CA ALA A 171 -17.98 4.78 -6.83
C ALA A 171 -16.85 5.50 -6.09
N VAL A 172 -15.62 5.08 -6.32
CA VAL A 172 -14.41 5.68 -5.72
C VAL A 172 -13.42 5.99 -6.83
N GLU A 173 -13.06 7.27 -6.95
CA GLU A 173 -11.97 7.73 -7.81
C GLU A 173 -10.66 7.60 -7.03
N VAL A 174 -9.75 6.75 -7.50
CA VAL A 174 -8.48 6.50 -6.82
C VAL A 174 -7.36 7.30 -7.49
N VAL A 175 -6.63 8.07 -6.69
CA VAL A 175 -5.36 8.70 -7.07
C VAL A 175 -4.23 7.97 -6.33
N ALA A 176 -3.42 7.22 -7.06
CA ALA A 176 -2.26 6.50 -6.56
C ALA A 176 -1.06 7.46 -6.47
N GLY A 177 -0.78 7.96 -5.27
CA GLY A 177 0.29 8.93 -5.00
C GLY A 177 1.60 8.26 -4.59
N ARG A 178 2.65 8.42 -5.38
CA ARG A 178 4.01 7.94 -5.08
C ARG A 178 4.96 9.12 -4.93
N ILE A 179 5.49 9.30 -3.72
CA ILE A 179 6.61 10.20 -3.48
C ILE A 179 7.90 9.38 -3.52
N TYR A 180 8.91 9.85 -4.25
CA TYR A 180 10.17 9.15 -4.41
C TYR A 180 11.36 10.11 -4.47
N TRP A 181 12.55 9.61 -4.14
CA TRP A 181 13.79 10.34 -4.36
C TRP A 181 14.48 9.78 -5.62
N PRO A 182 14.56 10.55 -6.73
CA PRO A 182 15.06 10.04 -8.00
C PRO A 182 16.38 9.27 -7.90
N HIS A 183 17.36 9.80 -7.15
CA HIS A 183 18.66 9.17 -7.00
C HIS A 183 18.60 7.73 -6.44
N GLU A 184 17.81 7.51 -5.39
CA GLU A 184 17.63 6.17 -4.81
C GLU A 184 16.97 5.22 -5.80
N GLU A 185 15.98 5.71 -6.57
CA GLU A 185 15.27 4.89 -7.56
C GLU A 185 16.18 4.50 -8.75
N TYR A 186 17.05 5.39 -9.23
CA TYR A 186 18.06 5.03 -10.23
C TYR A 186 18.97 3.90 -9.74
N GLN A 187 19.48 4.03 -8.50
CA GLN A 187 20.35 3.02 -7.91
C GLN A 187 19.65 1.67 -7.76
N ARG A 188 18.39 1.70 -7.27
CA ARG A 188 17.55 0.53 -7.06
C ARG A 188 17.24 -0.20 -8.36
N MET A 189 16.88 0.53 -9.40
CA MET A 189 16.50 -0.04 -10.70
C MET A 189 17.71 -0.30 -11.62
N GLY A 190 18.92 0.06 -11.18
CA GLY A 190 20.13 -0.10 -11.99
C GLY A 190 20.18 0.75 -13.24
N LEU A 191 19.48 1.89 -13.21
CA LEU A 191 19.40 2.82 -14.32
C LEU A 191 20.61 3.76 -14.33
N ALA A 192 20.98 4.22 -15.54
CA ALA A 192 22.02 5.22 -15.69
C ALA A 192 21.59 6.53 -15.01
N GLN A 193 22.47 7.07 -14.16
CA GLN A 193 22.17 8.31 -13.45
C GLN A 193 22.39 9.53 -14.35
N PRO A 194 21.43 10.46 -14.41
CA PRO A 194 21.64 11.75 -15.06
C PRO A 194 22.64 12.62 -14.25
N PRO A 195 23.23 13.67 -14.88
CA PRO A 195 24.17 14.55 -14.20
C PRO A 195 23.59 15.27 -12.97
N SER A 196 22.29 15.59 -12.98
CA SER A 196 21.59 16.20 -11.86
C SER A 196 20.79 15.16 -11.08
N PHE A 197 20.94 15.16 -9.75
CA PHE A 197 20.27 14.22 -8.84
C PHE A 197 18.75 14.39 -8.76
N GLN A 198 18.20 15.46 -9.33
CA GLN A 198 16.76 15.74 -9.34
C GLN A 198 16.10 15.36 -10.67
N ASP A 199 16.89 15.07 -11.70
CA ASP A 199 16.37 14.82 -13.05
C ASP A 199 15.65 13.48 -13.11
N VAL A 200 14.45 13.49 -13.71
CA VAL A 200 13.64 12.29 -13.95
C VAL A 200 13.68 11.99 -15.43
N THR A 201 14.38 10.92 -15.82
CA THR A 201 14.42 10.46 -17.20
C THR A 201 13.11 9.77 -17.60
N PRO A 202 12.76 9.73 -18.89
CA PRO A 202 11.61 8.96 -19.37
C PRO A 202 11.70 7.46 -19.08
N GLU A 203 12.91 6.93 -18.87
CA GLU A 203 13.10 5.53 -18.47
C GLU A 203 12.73 5.31 -17.00
N LEU A 204 13.24 6.15 -16.09
CA LEU A 204 12.88 6.08 -14.68
C LEU A 204 11.37 6.31 -14.49
N GLN A 205 10.80 7.31 -15.17
CA GLN A 205 9.38 7.59 -15.10
C GLN A 205 8.53 6.37 -15.51
N ARG A 206 8.84 5.74 -16.64
CA ARG A 206 8.11 4.54 -17.11
C ARG A 206 8.24 3.37 -16.14
N ALA A 207 9.44 3.16 -15.58
CA ALA A 207 9.66 2.09 -14.62
C ALA A 207 8.85 2.29 -13.33
N LEU A 208 8.84 3.50 -12.79
CA LEU A 208 8.02 3.83 -11.61
C LEU A 208 6.51 3.78 -11.91
N GLU A 209 6.07 4.25 -13.07
CA GLU A 209 4.66 4.15 -13.48
C GLU A 209 4.20 2.70 -13.59
N GLN A 210 5.06 1.82 -14.14
CA GLN A 210 4.80 0.39 -14.23
C GLN A 210 4.73 -0.26 -12.84
N GLU A 211 5.66 0.10 -11.93
CA GLU A 211 5.66 -0.38 -10.55
C GLU A 211 4.37 0.02 -9.83
N VAL A 212 4.03 1.31 -9.83
CA VAL A 212 2.83 1.81 -9.14
C VAL A 212 1.58 1.15 -9.73
N ARG A 213 1.50 1.01 -11.05
CA ARG A 213 0.39 0.32 -11.72
C ARG A 213 0.26 -1.13 -11.27
N SER A 214 1.37 -1.86 -11.17
CA SER A 214 1.37 -3.23 -10.66
C SER A 214 0.82 -3.30 -9.23
N LEU A 215 1.33 -2.43 -8.35
CA LEU A 215 0.94 -2.39 -6.93
C LEU A 215 -0.55 -2.10 -6.71
N VAL A 216 -1.15 -1.24 -7.55
CA VAL A 216 -2.56 -0.86 -7.46
C VAL A 216 -3.49 -1.67 -8.37
N SER A 217 -2.96 -2.57 -9.19
CA SER A 217 -3.76 -3.43 -10.08
C SER A 217 -4.88 -4.22 -9.38
N PRO A 218 -4.75 -4.67 -8.11
CA PRO A 218 -5.87 -5.33 -7.42
C PRO A 218 -7.09 -4.42 -7.20
N LEU A 219 -6.93 -3.09 -7.29
CA LEU A 219 -8.04 -2.15 -7.21
C LEU A 219 -8.83 -2.09 -8.52
N GLU A 220 -8.24 -2.47 -9.66
CA GLU A 220 -8.89 -2.44 -10.96
C GLU A 220 -9.99 -3.50 -11.01
N THR A 221 -11.24 -3.04 -10.92
CA THR A 221 -12.44 -3.87 -10.89
C THR A 221 -13.42 -3.38 -11.94
N MET A 222 -14.19 -4.29 -12.55
CA MET A 222 -15.16 -3.91 -13.58
C MET A 222 -16.17 -2.89 -13.03
N GLY A 223 -16.46 -1.85 -13.81
CA GLY A 223 -17.42 -0.80 -13.44
C GLY A 223 -16.85 0.32 -12.56
N GLN A 224 -15.55 0.29 -12.26
CA GLN A 224 -14.86 1.35 -11.52
C GLN A 224 -13.76 1.97 -12.40
N SER A 225 -13.53 3.27 -12.24
CA SER A 225 -12.46 3.95 -12.97
C SER A 225 -11.08 3.40 -12.57
N PRO A 226 -10.14 3.26 -13.53
CA PRO A 226 -8.77 2.89 -13.22
C PRO A 226 -8.10 3.94 -12.32
N ALA A 227 -7.12 3.53 -11.52
CA ALA A 227 -6.42 4.45 -10.63
C ALA A 227 -5.60 5.46 -11.44
N LYS A 228 -5.76 6.74 -11.14
CA LYS A 228 -4.93 7.81 -11.69
C LYS A 228 -3.57 7.79 -10.99
N LEU A 229 -2.49 7.66 -11.75
CA LEU A 229 -1.13 7.64 -11.20
C LEU A 229 -0.60 9.06 -11.00
N LYS A 230 -0.02 9.35 -9.84
CA LYS A 230 0.64 10.61 -9.53
C LYS A 230 1.97 10.36 -8.85
N LEU A 231 3.03 10.59 -9.61
CA LEU A 231 4.41 10.40 -9.18
C LEU A 231 5.03 11.78 -8.98
N ALA A 232 5.55 12.04 -7.79
CA ALA A 232 6.18 13.31 -7.48
C ALA A 232 7.57 13.07 -6.85
N PRO A 233 8.65 13.66 -7.42
CA PRO A 233 9.94 13.64 -6.77
C PRO A 233 9.86 14.51 -5.50
N GLY A 234 10.36 14.01 -4.38
CA GLY A 234 10.33 14.73 -3.11
C GLY A 234 11.51 14.37 -2.23
N VAL A 235 12.27 15.37 -1.80
CA VAL A 235 13.35 15.21 -0.82
C VAL A 235 12.82 15.56 0.57
N GLY A 236 13.21 14.79 1.58
CA GLY A 236 12.81 15.02 2.98
C GLY A 236 11.63 14.13 3.39
N ARG A 237 10.68 14.69 4.16
CA ARG A 237 9.59 13.90 4.75
C ARG A 237 8.54 13.58 3.71
N ILE A 238 8.43 12.30 3.36
CA ILE A 238 7.43 11.75 2.43
C ILE A 238 6.01 12.25 2.76
N ALA A 239 5.67 12.34 4.04
CA ALA A 239 4.35 12.76 4.51
C ALA A 239 3.97 14.18 4.04
N ASP A 240 4.92 15.11 4.07
CA ASP A 240 4.67 16.51 3.74
C ASP A 240 4.34 16.63 2.24
N HIS A 241 5.12 15.94 1.41
CA HIS A 241 4.89 15.85 -0.04
C HIS A 241 3.60 15.13 -0.38
N LEU A 242 3.26 14.04 0.31
CA LEU A 242 2.03 13.29 0.07
C LEU A 242 0.79 14.11 0.45
N VAL A 243 0.83 14.84 1.56
CA VAL A 243 -0.25 15.75 1.97
C VAL A 243 -0.39 16.92 0.99
N ALA A 244 0.72 17.49 0.51
CA ALA A 244 0.71 18.55 -0.49
C ALA A 244 0.08 18.05 -1.80
N LEU A 245 0.52 16.89 -2.30
CA LEU A 245 -0.02 16.26 -3.50
C LEU A 245 -1.52 15.93 -3.35
N ALA A 246 -1.94 15.48 -2.17
CA ALA A 246 -3.35 15.23 -1.85
C ALA A 246 -4.18 16.52 -1.91
N ALA A 247 -3.63 17.64 -1.42
CA ALA A 247 -4.31 18.94 -1.46
C ALA A 247 -4.38 19.50 -2.89
N GLU A 248 -3.30 19.36 -3.67
CA GLU A 248 -3.26 19.76 -5.09
C GLU A 248 -4.30 19.00 -5.93
N GLU A 249 -4.44 17.69 -5.67
CA GLU A 249 -5.44 16.87 -6.33
C GLU A 249 -6.85 17.01 -5.72
N GLN A 250 -7.02 17.84 -4.68
CA GLN A 250 -8.30 18.10 -4.03
C GLN A 250 -9.03 16.81 -3.63
N VAL A 251 -8.32 15.86 -3.01
CA VAL A 251 -8.93 14.60 -2.59
C VAL A 251 -9.76 14.77 -1.33
N ASP A 252 -10.84 14.00 -1.23
CA ASP A 252 -11.73 14.00 -0.07
C ASP A 252 -11.12 13.23 1.12
N LEU A 253 -10.36 12.18 0.80
CA LEU A 253 -9.78 11.25 1.75
C LEU A 253 -8.37 10.85 1.33
N LEU A 254 -7.42 10.97 2.27
CA LEU A 254 -6.07 10.40 2.16
C LEU A 254 -6.02 9.08 2.94
N VAL A 255 -5.67 7.98 2.28
CA VAL A 255 -5.52 6.66 2.88
C VAL A 255 -4.04 6.32 2.98
N VAL A 256 -3.61 5.99 4.20
CA VAL A 256 -2.23 5.64 4.52
C VAL A 256 -2.20 4.41 5.41
N GLY A 257 -1.26 3.51 5.15
CA GLY A 257 -0.99 2.39 6.02
C GLY A 257 -0.30 2.80 7.32
N SER A 258 -0.45 1.99 8.36
CA SER A 258 0.23 2.15 9.65
C SER A 258 0.63 0.80 10.25
N HIS A 259 1.73 0.76 11.00
CA HIS A 259 2.15 -0.42 11.74
C HIS A 259 1.68 -0.35 13.20
N GLN A 260 1.22 -1.46 13.78
CA GLN A 260 1.06 -1.58 15.24
C GLN A 260 2.20 -2.35 15.91
N ARG A 261 2.34 -2.11 17.21
CA ARG A 261 3.46 -2.42 18.10
C ARG A 261 4.20 -3.76 17.81
N ARG A 262 5.50 -3.68 17.48
CA ARG A 262 6.60 -4.53 18.01
C ARG A 262 8.01 -4.31 17.41
N ALA A 263 8.19 -3.48 16.38
CA ALA A 263 9.52 -3.21 15.82
C ALA A 263 10.14 -1.94 16.42
N LEU A 264 11.37 -2.04 16.94
CA LEU A 264 12.16 -0.94 17.49
C LEU A 264 12.38 0.18 16.45
N GLY A 265 12.17 1.44 16.87
CA GLY A 265 12.81 2.62 16.27
C GLY A 265 11.90 3.65 15.60
N LYS A 266 11.53 4.70 16.34
CA LYS A 266 11.36 6.14 15.99
C LYS A 266 10.93 6.64 14.57
N LEU A 267 10.43 5.85 13.63
CA LEU A 267 10.06 6.31 12.28
C LEU A 267 8.66 5.83 11.84
N TRP A 268 7.62 6.44 12.43
CA TRP A 268 6.21 6.28 12.01
C TRP A 268 5.68 7.54 11.30
N SER A 269 6.51 8.19 10.49
CA SER A 269 6.33 9.59 10.11
C SER A 269 5.14 9.84 9.16
N VAL A 270 4.82 8.94 8.24
CA VAL A 270 3.84 9.25 7.17
C VAL A 270 2.41 9.35 7.70
N SER A 271 1.90 8.31 8.35
CA SER A 271 0.53 8.32 8.88
C SER A 271 0.35 9.36 9.98
N HIS A 272 1.32 9.49 10.89
CA HIS A 272 1.27 10.47 11.97
C HIS A 272 1.27 11.90 11.46
N HIS A 273 2.16 12.25 10.53
CA HIS A 273 2.16 13.60 9.93
C HIS A 273 0.94 13.84 9.06
N ALA A 274 0.45 12.85 8.33
CA ALA A 274 -0.80 12.97 7.56
C ALA A 274 -1.98 13.30 8.47
N LEU A 275 -2.17 12.57 9.57
CA LEU A 275 -3.24 12.83 10.56
C LEU A 275 -3.14 14.24 11.18
N ARG A 276 -1.95 14.83 11.19
CA ARG A 276 -1.68 16.18 11.73
C ARG A 276 -1.91 17.29 10.73
N LEU A 277 -1.38 17.15 9.52
CA LEU A 277 -1.20 18.24 8.55
C LEU A 277 -2.23 18.22 7.43
N ALA A 278 -2.86 17.07 7.17
CA ALA A 278 -3.85 16.93 6.12
C ALA A 278 -5.05 17.83 6.36
N LYS A 279 -5.38 18.63 5.34
CA LYS A 279 -6.59 19.46 5.30
C LYS A 279 -7.84 18.66 4.92
N MET A 280 -7.65 17.48 4.32
CA MET A 280 -8.68 16.51 4.02
C MET A 280 -8.79 15.44 5.10
N SER A 281 -9.84 14.62 5.05
CA SER A 281 -10.00 13.48 5.95
C SER A 281 -8.88 12.46 5.73
N VAL A 282 -8.48 11.74 6.78
CA VAL A 282 -7.38 10.76 6.72
C VAL A 282 -7.81 9.43 7.29
N ALA A 283 -7.64 8.35 6.55
CA ALA A 283 -7.77 6.99 7.05
C ALA A 283 -6.37 6.41 7.31
N SER A 284 -6.09 6.08 8.57
CA SER A 284 -4.91 5.32 8.98
C SER A 284 -5.30 3.85 9.15
N VAL A 285 -4.76 2.99 8.30
CA VAL A 285 -5.12 1.57 8.23
C VAL A 285 -4.02 0.72 8.85
N PRO A 286 -4.26 -0.02 9.96
CA PRO A 286 -3.25 -0.88 10.55
C PRO A 286 -3.03 -2.17 9.75
N VAL A 287 -1.80 -2.69 9.72
CA VAL A 287 -1.46 -3.95 9.03
C VAL A 287 -2.30 -5.13 9.52
N GLU A 288 -2.65 -5.15 10.80
CA GLU A 288 -3.42 -6.22 11.46
C GLU A 288 -4.81 -6.44 10.84
N VAL A 289 -5.33 -5.46 10.10
CA VAL A 289 -6.58 -5.59 9.33
C VAL A 289 -6.47 -6.69 8.29
N THR A 290 -5.28 -6.90 7.71
CA THR A 290 -5.02 -7.99 6.76
C THR A 290 -4.81 -9.35 7.44
N ALA A 291 -4.34 -9.35 8.70
CA ALA A 291 -4.00 -10.56 9.44
C ALA A 291 -5.23 -11.30 10.01
N LYS A 292 -6.36 -10.60 10.20
CA LYS A 292 -7.61 -11.21 10.69
C LYS A 292 -8.50 -11.67 9.54
N GLY A 293 -8.24 -12.88 9.06
CA GLY A 293 -9.28 -13.75 8.51
C GLY A 293 -9.68 -13.49 7.05
N SER A 294 -8.74 -13.58 6.12
CA SER A 294 -9.05 -13.84 4.72
C SER A 294 -8.36 -15.13 4.27
N ALA A 295 -9.08 -15.97 3.54
CA ALA A 295 -8.47 -16.92 2.62
C ALA A 295 -7.66 -16.07 1.63
N ALA A 296 -6.37 -15.85 1.93
CA ALA A 296 -5.51 -15.03 1.10
C ALA A 296 -5.63 -15.55 -0.34
N PRO A 297 -6.05 -14.71 -1.29
CA PRO A 297 -6.23 -15.16 -2.65
C PRO A 297 -4.90 -15.67 -3.18
N ILE A 298 -4.93 -16.72 -4.00
CA ILE A 298 -3.74 -17.21 -4.68
C ILE A 298 -3.19 -16.05 -5.53
N PRO A 299 -1.93 -15.64 -5.34
CA PRO A 299 -1.37 -14.52 -6.09
C PRO A 299 -1.31 -14.88 -7.59
N GLY A 300 -1.87 -14.00 -8.42
CA GLY A 300 -1.71 -14.09 -9.87
C GLY A 300 -0.32 -13.59 -10.26
N LEU A 301 0.39 -14.37 -11.07
CA LEU A 301 1.66 -13.94 -11.67
C LEU A 301 1.38 -13.45 -13.08
N SER A 302 1.83 -12.25 -13.42
CA SER A 302 1.66 -11.63 -14.74
C SER A 302 2.98 -11.38 -15.46
N THR A 303 4.08 -11.25 -14.73
CA THR A 303 5.40 -10.95 -15.30
C THR A 303 6.49 -11.83 -14.67
N VAL A 304 7.33 -12.44 -15.50
CA VAL A 304 8.48 -13.24 -15.06
C VAL A 304 9.76 -12.74 -15.70
N LEU A 305 10.86 -12.74 -14.96
CA LEU A 305 12.21 -12.61 -15.50
C LEU A 305 12.90 -13.95 -15.44
N VAL A 306 13.40 -14.45 -16.57
CA VAL A 306 14.25 -15.64 -16.64
C VAL A 306 15.62 -15.31 -17.17
N ALA A 307 16.66 -15.71 -16.44
CA ALA A 307 18.04 -15.45 -16.79
C ALA A 307 18.73 -16.69 -17.35
N THR A 308 19.54 -16.50 -18.39
CA THR A 308 20.40 -17.55 -18.93
C THR A 308 21.81 -17.04 -19.22
N ASP A 309 22.79 -17.91 -18.98
CA ASP A 309 24.15 -17.77 -19.48
C ASP A 309 24.40 -18.68 -20.71
N PHE A 310 23.33 -19.13 -21.37
CA PHE A 310 23.32 -20.09 -22.47
C PHE A 310 23.85 -21.49 -22.12
N SER A 311 24.06 -21.85 -20.85
CA SER A 311 24.30 -23.23 -20.45
C SER A 311 23.00 -24.04 -20.45
N ASP A 312 23.09 -25.35 -20.66
CA ASP A 312 21.91 -26.24 -20.65
C ASP A 312 21.17 -26.18 -19.31
N ALA A 313 21.90 -26.06 -18.20
CA ALA A 313 21.31 -25.95 -16.87
C ALA A 313 20.50 -24.65 -16.70
N ALA A 314 21.01 -23.53 -17.19
CA ALA A 314 20.30 -22.24 -17.14
C ALA A 314 19.12 -22.20 -18.11
N ASN A 315 19.30 -22.69 -19.35
CA ASN A 315 18.26 -22.73 -20.38
C ASN A 315 17.02 -23.52 -19.94
N ARG A 316 17.19 -24.53 -19.07
CA ARG A 316 16.07 -25.29 -18.51
C ARG A 316 15.12 -24.44 -17.69
N ALA A 317 15.51 -23.26 -17.19
CA ALA A 317 14.58 -22.36 -16.50
C ALA A 317 13.57 -21.69 -17.43
N ILE A 318 13.87 -21.59 -18.73
CA ILE A 318 13.05 -20.85 -19.70
C ILE A 318 11.64 -21.47 -19.83
N PRO A 319 11.45 -22.77 -20.13
CA PRO A 319 10.11 -23.34 -20.23
C PRO A 319 9.27 -23.20 -18.95
N TYR A 320 9.92 -23.31 -17.76
CA TYR A 320 9.21 -23.13 -16.50
C TYR A 320 8.71 -21.69 -16.33
N ALA A 321 9.51 -20.69 -16.70
CA ALA A 321 9.10 -19.30 -16.67
C ALA A 321 7.82 -19.06 -17.52
N PHE A 322 7.75 -19.65 -18.72
CA PHE A 322 6.54 -19.61 -19.54
C PHE A 322 5.36 -20.31 -18.86
N SER A 323 5.58 -21.45 -18.20
CA SER A 323 4.52 -22.21 -17.53
C SER A 323 3.91 -21.51 -16.30
N LEU A 324 4.64 -20.58 -15.68
CA LEU A 324 4.17 -19.84 -14.49
C LEU A 324 3.08 -18.81 -14.82
N LEU A 325 3.06 -18.31 -16.06
CA LEU A 325 2.20 -17.19 -16.42
C LEU A 325 0.93 -17.65 -17.16
N PRO A 326 -0.24 -17.06 -16.82
CA PRO A 326 -1.46 -17.23 -17.60
C PRO A 326 -1.32 -16.60 -18.99
N ASN A 327 -2.33 -16.79 -19.84
CA ASN A 327 -2.41 -16.12 -21.14
C ASN A 327 -2.32 -14.60 -20.96
N GLY A 328 -1.58 -13.91 -21.82
CA GLY A 328 -1.37 -12.45 -21.73
C GLY A 328 -0.23 -12.00 -20.81
N GLY A 329 0.41 -12.92 -20.07
CA GLY A 329 1.58 -12.58 -19.23
C GLY A 329 2.81 -12.14 -20.03
N THR A 330 3.75 -11.46 -19.36
CA THR A 330 5.01 -10.98 -19.96
C THR A 330 6.21 -11.79 -19.48
N VAL A 331 6.98 -12.35 -20.42
CA VAL A 331 8.20 -13.11 -20.14
C VAL A 331 9.41 -12.28 -20.58
N HIS A 332 10.23 -11.86 -19.61
CA HIS A 332 11.53 -11.24 -19.85
C HIS A 332 12.61 -12.31 -19.87
N VAL A 333 13.20 -12.56 -21.04
CA VAL A 333 14.31 -13.51 -21.20
C VAL A 333 15.60 -12.72 -21.33
N VAL A 334 16.50 -12.89 -20.36
CA VAL A 334 17.70 -12.06 -20.25
C VAL A 334 18.99 -12.86 -20.22
N THR A 335 20.05 -12.26 -20.77
CA THR A 335 21.44 -12.69 -20.53
C THR A 335 22.22 -11.52 -19.94
N VAL A 336 23.25 -11.81 -19.14
CA VAL A 336 24.15 -10.79 -18.61
C VAL A 336 25.53 -10.95 -19.24
N ALA A 337 26.02 -9.88 -19.88
CA ALA A 337 27.40 -9.77 -20.35
C ALA A 337 28.29 -9.15 -19.25
N GLU A 338 29.55 -9.59 -19.17
CA GLU A 338 30.45 -9.21 -18.06
C GLU A 338 30.79 -7.72 -18.03
N ASN A 339 30.83 -7.06 -19.19
CA ASN A 339 31.09 -5.64 -19.27
C ASN A 339 30.21 -4.93 -20.33
N PRO A 340 29.97 -3.60 -20.18
CA PRO A 340 29.10 -2.86 -21.07
C PRO A 340 29.56 -2.82 -22.53
N ARG A 341 30.87 -2.79 -22.80
CA ARG A 341 31.39 -2.77 -24.18
C ARG A 341 31.03 -4.05 -24.92
N GLN A 342 31.27 -5.20 -24.28
CA GLN A 342 30.90 -6.49 -24.82
C GLN A 342 29.39 -6.59 -25.04
N ALA A 343 28.58 -6.08 -24.10
CA ALA A 343 27.13 -6.09 -24.24
C ALA A 343 26.68 -5.35 -25.52
N ILE A 344 27.29 -4.21 -25.83
CA ILE A 344 27.00 -3.41 -27.04
C ILE A 344 27.53 -4.10 -28.31
N GLU A 345 28.79 -4.53 -28.29
CA GLU A 345 29.45 -5.15 -29.45
C GLU A 345 28.77 -6.47 -29.87
N GLN A 346 28.30 -7.26 -28.90
CA GLN A 346 27.70 -8.58 -29.11
C GLN A 346 26.17 -8.55 -29.00
N GLU A 347 25.54 -7.38 -28.87
CA GLU A 347 24.11 -7.28 -28.54
C GLU A 347 23.24 -8.05 -29.54
N ARG A 348 23.51 -7.87 -30.84
CA ARG A 348 22.75 -8.50 -31.92
C ARG A 348 22.85 -10.03 -31.85
N ASP A 349 24.06 -10.55 -31.66
CA ASP A 349 24.32 -11.99 -31.62
C ASP A 349 23.70 -12.63 -30.35
N LEU A 350 23.84 -11.96 -29.21
CA LEU A 350 23.27 -12.40 -27.93
C LEU A 350 21.74 -12.41 -27.98
N ARG A 351 21.11 -11.36 -28.53
CA ARG A 351 19.65 -11.31 -28.74
C ARG A 351 19.19 -12.42 -29.67
N GLN A 352 19.90 -12.66 -30.77
CA GLN A 352 19.57 -13.76 -31.69
C GLN A 352 19.65 -15.13 -31.00
N ARG A 353 20.67 -15.36 -30.17
CA ARG A 353 20.78 -16.59 -29.37
C ARG A 353 19.66 -16.72 -28.34
N LEU A 354 19.23 -15.63 -27.69
CA LEU A 354 18.08 -15.65 -26.79
C LEU A 354 16.80 -16.07 -27.51
N HIS A 355 16.56 -15.51 -28.72
CA HIS A 355 15.40 -15.90 -29.54
C HIS A 355 15.40 -17.38 -29.91
N GLN A 356 16.56 -17.98 -30.15
CA GLN A 356 16.68 -19.42 -30.45
C GLN A 356 16.33 -20.33 -29.26
N LEU A 357 16.35 -19.81 -28.03
CA LEU A 357 16.00 -20.56 -26.82
C LEU A 357 14.51 -20.48 -26.46
N LEU A 358 13.73 -19.65 -27.16
CA LEU A 358 12.32 -19.51 -26.88
C LEU A 358 11.55 -20.80 -27.23
N PRO A 359 10.60 -21.24 -26.40
CA PRO A 359 9.71 -22.35 -26.74
C PRO A 359 8.98 -22.11 -28.07
N ARG A 360 8.72 -23.17 -28.84
CA ARG A 360 8.08 -23.07 -30.17
C ARG A 360 6.66 -22.47 -30.11
N ASP A 361 6.00 -22.63 -28.97
CA ASP A 361 4.66 -22.15 -28.65
C ASP A 361 4.66 -20.89 -27.78
N ALA A 362 5.80 -20.21 -27.65
CA ALA A 362 5.96 -18.99 -26.86
C ALA A 362 4.90 -17.92 -27.22
N ASP A 363 4.59 -17.77 -28.51
CA ASP A 363 3.62 -16.80 -29.02
C ASP A 363 2.18 -17.34 -29.07
N ALA A 364 1.99 -18.66 -28.96
CA ALA A 364 0.69 -19.32 -29.20
C ALA A 364 -0.35 -19.03 -28.10
N GLN A 365 0.08 -18.54 -26.94
CA GLN A 365 -0.77 -18.29 -25.76
C GLN A 365 -0.98 -16.79 -25.48
N GLY A 366 -0.67 -15.93 -26.45
CA GLY A 366 -0.82 -14.47 -26.33
C GLY A 366 0.10 -13.83 -25.31
N ARG A 367 1.18 -14.52 -24.89
CA ARG A 367 2.19 -13.97 -23.98
C ARG A 367 3.07 -12.98 -24.72
N LYS A 368 3.47 -11.92 -24.01
CA LYS A 368 4.44 -10.94 -24.53
C LYS A 368 5.85 -11.41 -24.17
N VAL A 369 6.69 -11.67 -25.17
CA VAL A 369 8.09 -12.06 -24.93
C VAL A 369 9.00 -10.87 -25.20
N LEU A 370 9.83 -10.54 -24.22
CA LEU A 370 10.82 -9.46 -24.31
C LEU A 370 12.21 -10.04 -24.05
N VAL A 371 13.12 -9.85 -24.99
CA VAL A 371 14.52 -10.26 -24.85
C VAL A 371 15.40 -9.07 -24.52
N GLU A 372 16.31 -9.22 -23.56
CA GLU A 372 17.22 -8.14 -23.15
C GLU A 372 18.63 -8.65 -22.89
N VAL A 373 19.63 -7.90 -23.33
CA VAL A 373 21.04 -8.13 -23.01
C VAL A 373 21.42 -7.11 -21.94
N LEU A 374 21.65 -7.59 -20.74
CA LEU A 374 22.08 -6.80 -19.61
C LEU A 374 23.61 -6.81 -19.51
N SER A 375 24.18 -5.88 -18.73
CA SER A 375 25.62 -5.81 -18.54
C SER A 375 26.02 -5.53 -17.09
N GLY A 376 27.04 -6.23 -16.60
CA GLY A 376 27.67 -5.95 -15.31
C GLY A 376 28.44 -7.15 -14.76
N GLN A 377 29.41 -6.86 -13.88
CA GLN A 377 30.28 -7.88 -13.30
C GLN A 377 29.57 -8.76 -12.26
N ASP A 378 28.73 -8.15 -11.41
CA ASP A 378 27.90 -8.88 -10.46
C ASP A 378 26.55 -9.23 -11.10
N VAL A 379 26.49 -10.42 -11.68
CA VAL A 379 25.29 -10.97 -12.34
C VAL A 379 24.08 -10.94 -11.42
N ALA A 380 24.22 -11.32 -10.13
CA ALA A 380 23.09 -11.35 -9.21
C ALA A 380 22.54 -9.94 -8.98
N THR A 381 23.41 -8.95 -8.74
CA THR A 381 22.99 -7.55 -8.62
C THR A 381 22.30 -7.04 -9.88
N VAL A 382 22.82 -7.36 -11.06
CA VAL A 382 22.22 -6.95 -12.34
C VAL A 382 20.81 -7.53 -12.51
N LEU A 383 20.62 -8.82 -12.20
CA LEU A 383 19.31 -9.48 -12.29
C LEU A 383 18.29 -8.90 -11.31
N LEU A 384 18.71 -8.63 -10.07
CA LEU A 384 17.85 -8.03 -9.05
C LEU A 384 17.40 -6.62 -9.44
N LYS A 385 18.32 -5.80 -9.97
CA LYS A 385 18.00 -4.45 -10.47
C LYS A 385 17.09 -4.48 -11.70
N ALA A 386 17.32 -5.42 -12.61
CA ALA A 386 16.44 -5.62 -13.75
C ALA A 386 15.04 -6.07 -13.31
N ALA A 387 14.94 -6.97 -12.33
CA ALA A 387 13.66 -7.39 -11.76
C ALA A 387 12.88 -6.22 -11.14
N GLU A 388 13.57 -5.30 -10.48
CA GLU A 388 13.00 -4.06 -9.94
C GLU A 388 12.49 -3.14 -11.06
N ARG A 389 13.36 -2.79 -12.01
CA ARG A 389 13.03 -1.92 -13.15
C ARG A 389 11.84 -2.43 -13.97
N LEU A 390 11.77 -3.74 -14.16
CA LEU A 390 10.74 -4.41 -14.96
C LEU A 390 9.50 -4.79 -14.14
N SER A 391 9.48 -4.51 -12.83
CA SER A 391 8.38 -4.84 -11.92
C SER A 391 7.91 -6.30 -12.05
N VAL A 392 8.85 -7.24 -12.13
CA VAL A 392 8.49 -8.67 -12.33
C VAL A 392 7.87 -9.27 -11.07
N ASP A 393 7.05 -10.30 -11.20
CA ASP A 393 6.43 -10.95 -10.04
C ASP A 393 7.30 -12.09 -9.50
N VAL A 394 8.14 -12.69 -10.37
CA VAL A 394 8.99 -13.84 -10.03
C VAL A 394 10.27 -13.84 -10.88
N LEU A 395 11.39 -14.23 -10.28
CA LEU A 395 12.64 -14.52 -10.99
C LEU A 395 12.81 -16.02 -11.20
N CYS A 396 13.18 -16.43 -12.40
CA CYS A 396 13.52 -17.81 -12.74
C CYS A 396 15.00 -17.92 -13.07
N VAL A 397 15.71 -18.79 -12.35
CA VAL A 397 17.15 -19.03 -12.55
C VAL A 397 17.45 -20.53 -12.56
N GLY A 398 18.45 -20.93 -13.35
CA GLY A 398 19.00 -22.29 -13.27
C GLY A 398 19.94 -22.44 -12.07
N THR A 399 20.13 -23.67 -11.58
CA THR A 399 21.09 -23.92 -10.49
C THR A 399 22.54 -23.97 -10.92
N HIS A 400 22.88 -24.03 -12.20
CA HIS A 400 24.26 -24.11 -12.67
C HIS A 400 24.47 -23.21 -13.88
N GLY A 401 25.72 -22.81 -14.10
CA GLY A 401 26.15 -22.02 -15.24
C GLY A 401 27.43 -22.59 -15.87
N ARG A 402 28.04 -21.84 -16.80
CA ARG A 402 29.20 -22.24 -17.61
C ARG A 402 30.43 -22.77 -16.84
N GLY A 403 30.61 -22.39 -15.56
CA GLY A 403 31.75 -22.82 -14.73
C GLY A 403 31.51 -24.06 -13.85
N GLY A 404 30.34 -24.69 -13.89
CA GLY A 404 29.93 -25.75 -12.96
C GLY A 404 30.49 -27.15 -13.25
N LEU A 405 31.82 -27.32 -13.28
CA LEU A 405 32.47 -28.64 -13.44
C LEU A 405 32.60 -29.44 -12.13
N MET A 406 32.25 -28.84 -10.98
CA MET A 406 32.30 -29.52 -9.68
C MET A 406 30.95 -30.19 -9.39
N LYS A 407 30.86 -31.51 -9.65
CA LYS A 407 29.69 -32.40 -9.42
C LYS A 407 29.12 -32.42 -7.97
N LYS A 408 29.56 -31.54 -7.05
CA LYS A 408 29.24 -31.59 -5.61
C LYS A 408 28.62 -30.31 -5.02
N SER A 409 28.51 -29.19 -5.77
CA SER A 409 27.74 -28.04 -5.27
C SER A 409 26.29 -28.17 -5.71
N LEU A 410 25.38 -28.36 -4.76
CA LEU A 410 23.93 -28.51 -5.01
C LEU A 410 23.28 -27.27 -5.67
N MET A 411 23.98 -26.13 -5.71
CA MET A 411 23.45 -24.85 -6.19
C MET A 411 24.58 -23.87 -6.58
N GLY A 412 24.43 -23.17 -7.70
CA GLY A 412 25.39 -22.23 -8.29
C GLY A 412 25.44 -20.89 -7.55
N SER A 413 26.56 -20.16 -7.70
CA SER A 413 26.83 -18.92 -6.96
C SER A 413 25.78 -17.83 -7.23
N VAL A 414 25.43 -17.59 -8.51
CA VAL A 414 24.42 -16.59 -8.89
C VAL A 414 23.05 -16.93 -8.30
N ALA A 415 22.61 -18.19 -8.40
CA ALA A 415 21.33 -18.60 -7.84
C ALA A 415 21.27 -18.41 -6.32
N LYS A 416 22.38 -18.68 -5.61
CA LYS A 416 22.48 -18.48 -4.14
C LYS A 416 22.37 -17.01 -3.78
N GLU A 417 23.11 -16.15 -4.48
CA GLU A 417 23.07 -14.71 -4.26
C GLU A 417 21.70 -14.11 -4.58
N VAL A 418 21.07 -14.52 -5.69
CA VAL A 418 19.71 -14.08 -6.03
C VAL A 418 18.72 -14.53 -4.97
N MET A 419 18.74 -15.79 -4.53
CA MET A 419 17.85 -16.25 -3.45
C MET A 419 18.06 -15.53 -2.12
N ALA A 420 19.30 -15.17 -1.78
CA ALA A 420 19.61 -14.51 -0.52
C ALA A 420 19.18 -13.05 -0.49
N ARG A 421 19.07 -12.40 -1.65
CA ARG A 421 18.92 -10.94 -1.78
C ARG A 421 17.64 -10.50 -2.47
N ALA A 422 16.92 -11.39 -3.15
CA ALA A 422 15.66 -11.06 -3.81
C ALA A 422 14.58 -10.68 -2.80
N ASP A 423 13.85 -9.62 -3.12
CA ASP A 423 12.64 -9.16 -2.44
C ASP A 423 11.36 -9.74 -3.07
N ARG A 424 11.51 -10.68 -4.00
CA ARG A 424 10.44 -11.31 -4.80
C ARG A 424 10.66 -12.82 -4.84
N PRO A 425 9.61 -13.62 -5.10
CA PRO A 425 9.73 -15.06 -5.31
C PRO A 425 10.81 -15.42 -6.35
N VAL A 426 11.59 -16.46 -6.05
CA VAL A 426 12.62 -17.01 -6.95
C VAL A 426 12.32 -18.47 -7.23
N LEU A 427 12.04 -18.81 -8.48
CA LEU A 427 11.99 -20.19 -8.96
C LEU A 427 13.40 -20.64 -9.38
N VAL A 428 13.88 -21.69 -8.73
CA VAL A 428 15.19 -22.27 -9.01
C VAL A 428 15.03 -23.63 -9.69
N VAL A 429 15.44 -23.72 -10.95
CA VAL A 429 15.29 -24.94 -11.75
C VAL A 429 16.57 -25.79 -11.70
N ARG A 430 16.44 -27.01 -11.19
CA ARG A 430 17.54 -27.98 -11.03
C ARG A 430 17.64 -28.93 -12.22
N PRO A 431 18.85 -29.32 -12.67
CA PRO A 431 19.04 -30.42 -13.64
C PRO A 431 18.37 -31.71 -13.12
N PRO A 432 17.92 -32.61 -14.01
CA PRO A 432 17.48 -33.94 -13.58
C PRO A 432 18.65 -34.64 -12.88
N GLU A 433 18.36 -35.40 -11.82
CA GLU A 433 19.34 -36.35 -11.29
C GLU A 433 19.56 -37.43 -12.38
N GLY A 434 20.81 -37.58 -12.80
CA GLY A 434 21.22 -38.59 -13.77
C GLY A 434 21.51 -39.94 -13.13
#